data_AF-A0A6I4Q3R5-F1
#
_entry.id   AF-A0A6I4Q3R5-F1
#
_cell.length_a   1.000
_cell.length_b   1.000
_cell.length_c   1.000
_cell.angle_alpha   90.00
_cell.angle_beta   90.00
_cell.angle_gamma   90.00
#
_symmetry.space_group_name_H-M   'P 1'
#
loop_
_entity.id
_entity.type
_entity.pdbx_description
1 polymer ?
#
loop_
_entity_poly.entity_id
_entity_poly.type
_entity_poly.pdbx_seq_one_letter_code
_entity_poly.pdbx_strand_id
1 'polypeptide(L)'
;MTSKKIIERLQQLDWYVEYKTEHELALLLNACLDAGVGWYDGGNATEIVDSDPFPAPIGRSSKHRNDNLGFYVGLTDEALKQHQDITDWFFEELRNE
;
A
#
# COMPACT_ATOMS: atom_id res chain seq x y z
N MET A 1 2.32 9.11 -13.53
CA MET A 1 3.69 8.62 -13.35
C MET A 1 4.07 9.09 -11.97
N THR A 2 4.17 8.17 -11.04
CA THR A 2 4.42 8.46 -9.62
C THR A 2 5.82 9.03 -9.44
N SER A 3 5.95 10.02 -8.57
CA SER A 3 7.23 10.67 -8.28
C SER A 3 8.24 9.67 -7.70
N LYS A 4 9.51 9.95 -7.99
CA LYS A 4 10.63 9.17 -7.49
C LYS A 4 10.62 9.05 -5.96
N LYS A 5 10.20 10.11 -5.26
CA LYS A 5 10.11 10.14 -3.79
C LYS A 5 9.09 9.14 -3.25
N ILE A 6 7.92 9.06 -3.88
CA ILE A 6 6.90 8.07 -3.53
C ILE A 6 7.41 6.66 -3.84
N ILE A 7 7.99 6.44 -5.02
CA ILE A 7 8.57 5.13 -5.41
C ILE A 7 9.60 4.65 -4.39
N GLU A 8 10.60 5.49 -4.06
CA GLU A 8 11.66 5.13 -3.10
C GLU A 8 11.08 4.80 -1.72
N ARG A 9 10.03 5.51 -1.30
CA ARG A 9 9.37 5.25 -0.02
C ARG A 9 8.60 3.95 -0.02
N LEU A 10 7.84 3.66 -1.07
CA LEU A 10 7.10 2.40 -1.21
C LEU A 10 8.04 1.20 -1.23
N GLN A 11 9.26 1.38 -1.76
CA GLN A 11 10.32 0.37 -1.78
C GLN A 11 11.03 0.13 -0.44
N GLN A 12 10.75 0.90 0.62
CA GLN A 12 11.32 0.65 1.96
C GLN A 12 10.62 -0.48 2.73
N LEU A 13 9.44 -0.92 2.26
CA LEU A 13 8.78 -2.18 2.64
C LEU A 13 8.33 -2.34 4.12
N ASP A 14 8.10 -1.26 4.86
CA ASP A 14 7.55 -1.32 6.23
C ASP A 14 6.50 -0.22 6.47
N TRP A 15 5.43 -0.26 5.69
CA TRP A 15 4.41 0.79 5.67
C TRP A 15 3.00 0.23 5.44
N TYR A 16 1.99 1.04 5.79
CA TYR A 16 0.63 0.86 5.32
C TYR A 16 0.02 2.20 4.88
N VAL A 17 -0.96 2.12 3.99
CA VAL A 17 -1.80 3.22 3.53
C VAL A 17 -3.26 2.79 3.69
N GLU A 18 -4.05 3.62 4.34
CA GLU A 18 -5.50 3.51 4.33
C GLU A 18 -6.09 4.26 3.13
N TYR A 19 -7.05 3.66 2.45
CA TYR A 19 -7.82 4.33 1.40
C TYR A 19 -9.30 4.34 1.80
N LYS A 20 -10.02 5.39 1.47
CA LYS A 20 -11.45 5.62 1.77
C LYS A 20 -12.32 5.64 0.52
N THR A 21 -11.72 5.75 -0.66
CA THR A 21 -12.45 5.79 -1.95
C THR A 21 -11.79 4.89 -3.00
N GLU A 22 -12.57 4.39 -3.96
CA GLU A 22 -12.04 3.59 -5.08
C GLU A 22 -10.97 4.37 -5.86
N HIS A 23 -11.11 5.70 -5.91
CA HIS A 23 -10.12 6.58 -6.51
C HIS A 23 -8.79 6.57 -5.76
N GLU A 24 -8.81 6.71 -4.43
CA GLU A 24 -7.59 6.63 -3.60
C GLU A 24 -6.90 5.28 -3.72
N LEU A 25 -7.68 4.20 -3.78
CA LEU A 25 -7.17 2.87 -4.05
C LEU A 25 -6.48 2.79 -5.42
N ALA A 26 -7.13 3.27 -6.48
CA ALA A 26 -6.54 3.26 -7.82
C ALA A 26 -5.22 4.05 -7.89
N LEU A 27 -5.12 5.16 -7.17
CA LEU A 27 -3.87 5.93 -7.05
C LEU A 27 -2.77 5.11 -6.35
N LEU A 28 -3.12 4.44 -5.24
CA LEU A 28 -2.18 3.59 -4.51
C LEU A 28 -1.68 2.41 -5.36
N LEU A 29 -2.57 1.73 -6.05
CA LEU A 29 -2.24 0.61 -6.94
C LEU A 29 -1.32 1.03 -8.09
N ASN A 30 -1.62 2.17 -8.74
CA ASN A 30 -0.75 2.72 -9.78
C ASN A 30 0.64 3.08 -9.24
N ALA A 31 0.73 3.68 -8.05
CA ALA A 31 2.01 4.00 -7.42
C ALA A 31 2.82 2.74 -7.07
N CYS A 32 2.13 1.68 -6.62
CA CYS A 32 2.76 0.39 -6.36
C CYS A 32 3.27 -0.27 -7.64
N LEU A 33 2.49 -0.21 -8.73
CA LEU A 33 2.90 -0.70 -10.05
C LEU A 33 4.16 0.04 -10.55
N ASP A 34 4.16 1.37 -10.50
CA ASP A 34 5.31 2.21 -10.86
C ASP A 34 6.54 1.89 -9.99
N ALA A 35 6.34 1.53 -8.73
CA ALA A 35 7.41 1.15 -7.79
C ALA A 35 7.88 -0.31 -7.93
N GLY A 36 7.25 -1.12 -8.79
CA GLY A 36 7.55 -2.55 -8.93
C GLY A 36 7.13 -3.37 -7.71
N VAL A 37 6.10 -2.92 -6.98
CA VAL A 37 5.56 -3.57 -5.81
C VAL A 37 4.32 -4.38 -6.21
N GLY A 38 4.39 -5.70 -6.07
CA GLY A 38 3.29 -6.63 -6.38
C GLY A 38 2.46 -7.03 -5.15
N TRP A 39 1.55 -8.00 -5.32
CA TRP A 39 0.80 -8.71 -4.28
C TRP A 39 1.55 -9.94 -3.76
N TYR A 40 1.22 -10.40 -2.55
CA TYR A 40 1.86 -11.55 -1.88
C TYR A 40 1.90 -12.83 -2.73
N ASP A 41 0.93 -13.01 -3.63
CA ASP A 41 0.86 -14.14 -4.57
C ASP A 41 1.83 -14.02 -5.77
N GLY A 42 2.56 -12.91 -5.87
CA GLY A 42 3.48 -12.59 -6.96
C GLY A 42 2.81 -11.85 -8.14
N GLY A 43 1.51 -11.55 -8.06
CA GLY A 43 0.80 -10.75 -9.04
C GLY A 43 1.19 -9.27 -8.99
N ASN A 44 0.92 -8.54 -10.08
CA ASN A 44 1.06 -7.08 -10.06
C ASN A 44 -0.08 -6.46 -9.24
N ALA A 45 0.20 -5.35 -8.56
CA ALA A 45 -0.79 -4.58 -7.82
C ALA A 45 -1.72 -3.77 -8.74
N THR A 46 -2.36 -4.41 -9.72
CA THR A 46 -3.20 -3.74 -10.73
C THR A 46 -4.67 -3.71 -10.35
N GLU A 47 -5.13 -4.67 -9.53
CA GLU A 47 -6.50 -4.77 -9.07
C GLU A 47 -6.58 -5.48 -7.72
N ILE A 48 -7.65 -5.20 -6.98
CA ILE A 48 -8.05 -5.99 -5.81
C ILE A 48 -8.95 -7.12 -6.33
N VAL A 49 -8.61 -8.36 -6.02
CA VAL A 49 -9.41 -9.54 -6.42
C VAL A 49 -10.55 -9.83 -5.41
N ASP A 50 -10.47 -9.31 -4.18
CA ASP A 50 -11.37 -9.70 -3.09
C ASP A 50 -12.43 -8.66 -2.71
N SER A 51 -13.64 -9.15 -2.42
CA SER A 51 -14.88 -8.40 -2.17
C SER A 51 -15.06 -7.92 -0.71
N ASP A 52 -13.98 -7.82 0.06
CA ASP A 52 -14.03 -7.53 1.50
C ASP A 52 -14.17 -6.03 1.81
N PRO A 53 -14.70 -5.66 2.99
CA PRO A 53 -15.34 -4.37 3.21
C PRO A 53 -14.35 -3.21 3.13
N PHE A 54 -14.59 -2.40 2.11
CA PHE A 54 -14.09 -1.05 1.96
C PHE A 54 -14.48 -0.19 3.17
N PRO A 55 -13.57 0.56 3.83
CA PRO A 55 -12.13 0.73 3.61
C PRO A 55 -11.21 -0.19 4.45
N ALA A 56 -10.05 -0.58 3.90
CA ALA A 56 -9.02 -1.39 4.59
C ALA A 56 -7.60 -0.88 4.28
N PRO A 57 -6.63 -1.04 5.21
CA PRO A 57 -5.24 -0.70 4.91
C PRO A 57 -4.60 -1.71 3.95
N ILE A 58 -3.80 -1.20 3.01
CA ILE A 58 -2.84 -1.98 2.21
C ILE A 58 -1.44 -1.64 2.69
N GLY A 59 -0.60 -2.65 2.87
CA GLY A 59 0.78 -2.40 3.26
C GLY A 59 1.71 -3.54 2.92
N ARG A 60 2.97 -3.35 3.31
CA ARG A 60 4.06 -4.31 3.11
C ARG A 60 4.95 -4.34 4.33
N SER A 61 5.42 -5.55 4.68
CA SER A 61 6.31 -5.80 5.81
C SER A 61 7.61 -6.44 5.34
N SER A 62 8.75 -5.96 5.81
CA SER A 62 10.05 -6.61 5.58
C SER A 62 10.28 -7.79 6.54
N LYS A 63 9.54 -7.83 7.67
CA LYS A 63 9.73 -8.77 8.78
C LYS A 63 8.98 -10.09 8.62
N HIS A 64 7.82 -10.06 7.99
CA HIS A 64 7.01 -11.26 7.73
C HIS A 64 7.34 -11.72 6.31
N ARG A 65 8.33 -12.64 6.21
CA ARG A 65 8.86 -13.32 5.01
C ARG A 65 8.37 -12.78 3.66
N ASN A 66 9.20 -12.13 2.85
CA ASN A 66 9.05 -11.94 1.37
C ASN A 66 7.65 -11.57 0.81
N ASP A 67 6.66 -11.31 1.64
CA ASP A 67 5.29 -11.18 1.21
C ASP A 67 5.20 -9.75 0.70
N ASN A 68 4.96 -9.67 -0.60
CA ASN A 68 4.56 -8.49 -1.32
C ASN A 68 3.27 -7.88 -0.69
N LEU A 69 2.59 -6.93 -1.33
CA LEU A 69 1.42 -6.26 -0.75
C LEU A 69 0.36 -7.26 -0.26
N GLY A 70 -0.29 -6.91 0.85
CA GLY A 70 -1.40 -7.67 1.39
C GLY A 70 -2.54 -6.75 1.82
N PHE A 71 -3.75 -7.31 1.79
CA PHE A 71 -4.89 -6.72 2.49
C PHE A 71 -4.78 -7.03 3.96
N TYR A 72 -5.00 -6.00 4.75
CA TYR A 72 -4.96 -6.09 6.18
C TYR A 72 -6.38 -5.91 6.73
N VAL A 73 -7.28 -6.80 6.32
CA VAL A 73 -8.63 -6.89 6.89
C VAL A 73 -8.48 -7.43 8.31
N GLY A 74 -8.44 -6.54 9.30
CA GLY A 74 -8.34 -6.92 10.71
C GLY A 74 -6.92 -7.10 11.24
N LEU A 75 -5.94 -6.34 10.76
CA LEU A 75 -4.75 -6.12 11.60
C LEU A 75 -5.24 -5.57 12.94
N THR A 76 -5.09 -6.38 13.98
CA THR A 76 -5.12 -5.87 15.35
C THR A 76 -4.12 -4.71 15.43
N ASP A 77 -4.38 -3.73 16.29
CA ASP A 77 -3.50 -2.57 16.50
C ASP A 77 -2.02 -2.97 16.64
N GLU A 78 -1.72 -4.16 17.16
CA GLU A 78 -0.37 -4.69 17.32
C GLU A 78 0.38 -4.94 16.02
N ALA A 79 -0.34 -5.31 14.96
CA ALA A 79 0.26 -5.60 13.68
C ALA A 79 0.37 -4.31 12.84
N LEU A 80 -0.54 -3.34 12.97
CA LEU A 80 -0.36 -1.98 12.44
C LEU A 80 0.81 -1.25 13.12
N LYS A 81 1.00 -1.41 14.44
CA LYS A 81 2.13 -0.83 15.19
C LYS A 81 3.51 -1.24 14.68
N GLN A 82 3.61 -2.34 13.93
CA GLN A 82 4.87 -2.80 13.34
C GLN A 82 5.19 -2.10 12.01
N HIS A 83 4.22 -1.38 11.44
CA HIS A 83 4.31 -0.71 10.16
C HIS A 83 4.17 0.80 10.33
N GLN A 84 4.79 1.56 9.45
CA GLN A 84 4.60 2.98 9.44
C GLN A 84 3.32 3.36 8.70
N ASP A 85 2.42 4.08 9.36
CA ASP A 85 1.35 4.79 8.67
C ASP A 85 1.96 5.88 7.78
N ILE A 86 1.77 5.76 6.47
CA ILE A 86 2.19 6.80 5.51
C ILE A 86 0.99 7.41 4.79
N THR A 87 -0.23 7.19 5.26
CA THR A 87 -1.48 7.57 4.57
C THR A 87 -1.51 9.06 4.22
N ASP A 88 -1.41 9.94 5.22
CA ASP A 88 -1.48 11.38 5.01
C ASP A 88 -0.35 11.87 4.10
N TRP A 89 0.88 11.43 4.39
CA TRP A 89 2.06 11.76 3.60
C TRP A 89 1.90 11.34 2.13
N PHE A 90 1.42 10.12 1.88
CA PHE A 90 1.27 9.57 0.53
C PHE A 90 0.31 10.42 -0.32
N PHE A 91 -0.87 10.74 0.21
CA PHE A 91 -1.84 11.55 -0.50
C PHE A 91 -1.47 13.04 -0.57
N GLU A 92 -0.69 13.56 0.37
CA GLU A 92 -0.11 14.91 0.25
C GLU A 92 0.93 14.98 -0.86
N GLU A 93 1.87 14.04 -0.92
CA GLU A 93 2.89 14.01 -1.98
C GLU A 93 2.27 13.81 -3.37
N LEU A 94 1.25 12.94 -3.49
CA LEU A 94 0.51 12.77 -4.76
C LEU A 94 -0.17 14.07 -5.23
N ARG A 95 -0.59 14.95 -4.31
CA ARG A 95 -1.23 16.24 -4.65
C ARG A 95 -0.23 17.34 -5.01
N ASN A 96 1.03 17.16 -4.65
CA ASN A 96 2.11 18.10 -4.90
C ASN A 96 2.91 17.77 -6.18
N GLU A 97 2.52 16.70 -6.89
CA GLU A 97 2.93 16.40 -8.28
C GLU A 97 2.16 17.26 -9.29
#